data_AF-A0AAV5V9Q7-F1
#
_entry.id   AF-A0AAV5V9Q7-F1
#
_cell.length_a   1.000
_cell.length_b   1.000
_cell.length_c   1.000
_cell.angle_alpha   90.00
_cell.angle_beta   90.00
_cell.angle_gamma   90.00
#
_symmetry.space_group_name_H-M   'P 1'
#
loop_
_entity.id
_entity.type
_entity.pdbx_description
1 polymer ?
#
loop_
_entity_poly.entity_id
_entity_poly.type
_entity_poly.pdbx_seq_one_letter_code
_entity_poly.pdbx_strand_id
1 'polypeptide(L)'
;VVLLCTLASTAFGVADLGMPGWSCDADLMKRSKSVPTSVHSLRPADIDIIGALGDSLTAANGAGAEHNDILGVAIQYRGLTFSVGGDKTLDEHISMANVLKKFNPNLFGYSIRTGSANVWETAHLNAGIPGAHSGDMVGQANDLVRRLRDHPEIDYINQWKLIHIFIGGNDMCGWCTHLDSATADHYRDNIRAAVQVLQKELPRTIVVLTGMVDISLLRKADADHKFCQAIHKSECGCEVNPDVTDEMLTNEAKLYMQKEQELQDSGEFDTADDFTLILQPFFEGVTDICRLPDGSPNMDFFAPDCFHFGAYGHSIVGKNLWNNMMQPVGSKTVANFTDTGNPLLCPEASCPFIRTTKNSVDCATYMTN
;
A
#
# COMPACT_ATOMS: atom_id res chain seq x y z
N VAL A 1 -15.43 56.34 1.79
CA VAL A 1 -15.41 55.00 2.40
C VAL A 1 -15.17 54.01 1.28
N VAL A 2 -13.91 53.62 1.06
CA VAL A 2 -13.53 52.65 0.04
C VAL A 2 -13.77 51.27 0.64
N LEU A 3 -14.75 50.55 0.10
CA LEU A 3 -15.07 49.20 0.50
C LEU A 3 -13.96 48.29 -0.06
N LEU A 4 -12.98 47.93 0.76
CA LEU A 4 -12.04 46.86 0.44
C LEU A 4 -12.82 45.54 0.51
N CYS A 5 -13.16 44.99 -0.66
CA CYS A 5 -13.49 43.58 -0.79
C CYS A 5 -12.25 42.77 -0.41
N THR A 6 -12.24 42.23 0.80
CA THR A 6 -11.34 41.14 1.18
C THR A 6 -11.71 39.92 0.35
N LEU A 7 -10.98 39.69 -0.74
CA LEU A 7 -10.89 38.37 -1.35
C LEU A 7 -10.25 37.46 -0.31
N ALA A 8 -11.09 36.68 0.38
CA ALA A 8 -10.61 35.53 1.13
C ALA A 8 -10.01 34.57 0.11
N SER A 9 -8.69 34.50 0.03
CA SER A 9 -8.00 33.40 -0.60
C SER A 9 -8.31 32.15 0.22
N THR A 10 -9.33 31.42 -0.15
CA THR A 10 -9.45 30.02 0.25
C THR A 10 -8.28 29.30 -0.40
N ALA A 11 -7.20 29.12 0.36
CA ALA A 11 -6.20 28.12 0.01
C ALA A 11 -6.94 26.77 0.05
N PHE A 12 -7.40 26.30 -1.11
CA PHE A 12 -7.95 24.96 -1.23
C PHE A 12 -6.78 24.01 -1.01
N GLY A 13 -6.66 23.45 0.19
CA GLY A 13 -5.67 22.42 0.46
C GLY A 13 -5.91 21.20 -0.43
N VAL A 14 -4.85 20.44 -0.71
CA VAL A 14 -4.95 19.14 -1.40
C VAL A 14 -5.99 18.27 -0.69
N ALA A 15 -6.94 17.73 -1.45
CA ALA A 15 -8.01 16.88 -0.93
C ALA A 15 -7.42 15.67 -0.18
N ASP A 16 -8.04 15.29 0.94
CA ASP A 16 -7.60 14.18 1.77
C ASP A 16 -8.80 13.55 2.50
N LEU A 17 -8.60 12.35 3.02
CA LEU A 17 -9.61 11.61 3.78
C LEU A 17 -9.01 11.12 5.09
N GLY A 18 -9.46 11.72 6.18
CA GLY A 18 -9.25 11.23 7.54
C GLY A 18 -10.44 10.45 8.07
N MET A 19 -10.29 9.85 9.25
CA MET A 19 -11.36 9.15 9.96
C MET A 19 -11.53 9.71 11.38
N PRO A 20 -11.98 10.97 11.52
CA PRO A 20 -12.07 11.65 12.81
C PRO A 20 -13.01 10.92 13.78
N GLY A 21 -12.54 10.73 15.01
CA GLY A 21 -13.34 10.08 16.05
C GLY A 21 -13.54 8.57 15.88
N TRP A 22 -12.90 7.94 14.90
CA TRP A 22 -12.96 6.48 14.79
C TRP A 22 -12.30 5.81 15.99
N SER A 23 -12.92 4.73 16.44
CA SER A 23 -12.48 3.94 17.58
C SER A 23 -12.87 2.49 17.40
N CYS A 24 -12.04 1.60 17.93
CA CYS A 24 -12.38 0.20 18.18
C CYS A 24 -12.48 -0.04 19.68
N ASP A 25 -13.05 -1.18 20.06
CA ASP A 25 -12.89 -1.68 21.43
C ASP A 25 -11.40 -1.76 21.79
N ALA A 26 -11.01 -1.10 22.87
CA ALA A 26 -9.64 -1.02 23.33
C ALA A 26 -9.07 -2.41 23.68
N ASP A 27 -9.92 -3.36 24.10
CA ASP A 27 -9.47 -4.72 24.41
C ASP A 27 -9.08 -5.53 23.16
N LEU A 28 -9.61 -5.16 21.99
CA LEU A 28 -9.27 -5.78 20.70
C LEU A 28 -8.00 -5.19 20.09
N MET A 29 -7.75 -3.90 20.35
CA MET A 29 -6.61 -3.19 19.76
C MET A 29 -5.39 -3.08 20.67
N LYS A 30 -5.52 -3.33 21.97
CA LYS A 30 -4.38 -3.26 22.90
C LYS A 30 -3.34 -4.33 22.57
N ARG A 31 -2.09 -4.01 22.92
CA ARG A 31 -0.95 -4.93 22.84
C ARG A 31 -1.22 -6.22 23.62
N SER A 32 -0.69 -7.33 23.14
CA SER A 32 -0.76 -8.62 23.81
C SER A 32 -0.06 -8.56 25.18
N LYS A 33 -0.57 -9.34 26.14
CA LYS A 33 -0.03 -9.37 27.52
C LYS A 33 1.43 -9.81 27.57
N SER A 34 1.79 -10.77 26.72
CA SER A 34 3.16 -11.18 26.43
C SER A 34 3.43 -11.00 24.95
N VAL A 35 4.68 -10.73 24.59
CA VAL A 35 5.08 -10.62 23.18
C VAL A 35 4.75 -11.94 22.47
N PRO A 36 3.93 -11.94 21.42
CA PRO A 36 3.57 -13.17 20.72
C PRO A 36 4.80 -13.84 20.15
N THR A 37 4.82 -15.18 20.18
CA THR A 37 5.85 -15.99 19.49
C THR A 37 5.40 -16.40 18.10
N SER A 38 4.09 -16.38 17.84
CA SER A 38 3.49 -16.71 16.55
C SER A 38 2.94 -15.46 15.86
N VAL A 39 3.22 -15.35 14.57
CA VAL A 39 2.72 -14.33 13.65
C VAL A 39 1.20 -14.40 13.52
N HIS A 40 0.62 -15.57 13.76
CA HIS A 40 -0.82 -15.83 13.72
C HIS A 40 -1.56 -15.32 14.96
N SER A 41 -0.83 -14.91 16.01
CA SER A 41 -1.36 -14.31 17.25
C SER A 41 -1.06 -12.81 17.36
N LEU A 42 -0.68 -12.14 16.26
CA LEU A 42 -0.36 -10.71 16.29
C LEU A 42 -1.61 -9.85 16.37
N ARG A 43 -1.74 -9.09 17.45
CA ARG A 43 -2.65 -7.96 17.51
C ARG A 43 -2.02 -6.77 16.78
N PRO A 44 -2.81 -5.82 16.27
CA PRO A 44 -2.25 -4.65 15.59
C PRO A 44 -1.21 -3.88 16.42
N ALA A 45 -1.42 -3.70 17.73
CA ALA A 45 -0.47 -3.01 18.61
C ALA A 45 0.77 -3.83 19.00
N ASP A 46 0.88 -5.09 18.59
CA ASP A 46 2.09 -5.90 18.75
C ASP A 46 3.15 -5.56 17.69
N ILE A 47 2.76 -4.90 16.58
CA ILE A 47 3.69 -4.45 15.55
C ILE A 47 4.54 -3.30 16.10
N ASP A 48 5.85 -3.51 16.14
CA ASP A 48 6.83 -2.54 16.64
C ASP A 48 7.42 -1.70 15.50
N ILE A 49 7.65 -2.33 14.35
CA ILE A 49 8.35 -1.74 13.22
C ILE A 49 7.51 -1.89 11.96
N ILE A 50 7.43 -0.83 11.17
CA ILE A 50 6.80 -0.84 9.85
C ILE A 50 7.81 -0.42 8.77
N GLY A 51 7.78 -1.09 7.62
CA GLY A 51 8.60 -0.75 6.46
C GLY A 51 7.88 -1.07 5.16
N ALA A 52 8.40 -0.60 4.04
CA ALA A 52 7.81 -0.85 2.73
C ALA A 52 8.84 -1.04 1.63
N LEU A 53 8.52 -1.89 0.66
CA LEU A 53 9.23 -2.08 -0.61
C LEU A 53 8.25 -1.79 -1.75
N GLY A 54 8.73 -1.20 -2.85
CA GLY A 54 7.87 -0.92 -4.00
C GLY A 54 8.40 0.14 -4.95
N ASP A 55 7.48 0.79 -5.66
CA ASP A 55 7.78 1.79 -6.68
C ASP A 55 7.38 3.23 -6.26
N SER A 56 6.99 4.05 -7.22
CA SER A 56 6.54 5.44 -7.06
C SER A 56 5.24 5.57 -6.28
N LEU A 57 4.34 4.58 -6.32
CA LEU A 57 3.14 4.59 -5.46
C LEU A 57 3.53 4.33 -4.01
N THR A 58 4.50 3.46 -3.75
CA THR A 58 5.04 3.24 -2.40
C THR A 58 5.79 4.48 -1.88
N ALA A 59 6.43 5.25 -2.78
CA ALA A 59 7.07 6.53 -2.47
C ALA A 59 6.12 7.74 -2.43
N ALA A 60 4.84 7.56 -2.78
CA ALA A 60 3.81 8.59 -2.89
C ALA A 60 4.23 9.78 -3.79
N ASN A 61 4.71 9.45 -4.98
CA ASN A 61 5.00 10.45 -6.02
C ASN A 61 3.77 11.31 -6.32
N GLY A 62 3.94 12.64 -6.28
CA GLY A 62 2.88 13.60 -6.60
C GLY A 62 1.72 13.68 -5.61
N ALA A 63 1.70 12.88 -4.54
CA ALA A 63 0.52 12.78 -3.66
C ALA A 63 0.09 14.11 -3.02
N GLY A 64 1.04 14.99 -2.73
CA GLY A 64 0.78 16.33 -2.18
C GLY A 64 0.92 17.46 -3.20
N ALA A 65 0.96 17.16 -4.50
CA ALA A 65 1.05 18.16 -5.55
C ALA A 65 -0.33 18.78 -5.84
N GLU A 66 -0.35 20.06 -6.22
CA GLU A 66 -1.57 20.71 -6.72
C GLU A 66 -1.91 20.20 -8.12
N HIS A 67 -3.19 20.09 -8.47
CA HIS A 67 -3.68 19.48 -9.72
C HIS A 67 -3.04 20.02 -11.02
N ASN A 68 -2.50 21.23 -11.02
CA ASN A 68 -1.85 21.86 -12.16
C ASN A 68 -0.31 21.88 -12.07
N ASP A 69 0.28 21.33 -11.01
CA ASP A 69 1.72 21.23 -10.80
C ASP A 69 2.26 19.87 -11.23
N ILE A 70 2.45 19.71 -12.54
CA ILE A 70 3.00 18.47 -13.10
C ILE A 70 4.44 18.19 -12.64
N LEU A 71 5.23 19.22 -12.32
CA LEU A 71 6.59 19.01 -11.81
C LEU A 71 6.55 18.42 -10.40
N GLY A 72 5.46 18.64 -9.65
CA GLY A 72 5.17 18.04 -8.36
C GLY A 72 5.12 16.51 -8.38
N VAL A 73 4.83 15.88 -9.53
CA VAL A 73 4.82 14.40 -9.67
C VAL A 73 6.19 13.77 -9.39
N ALA A 74 7.28 14.49 -9.68
CA ALA A 74 8.63 14.01 -9.38
C ALA A 74 8.97 14.04 -7.87
N ILE A 75 8.16 14.73 -7.05
CA ILE A 75 8.36 14.84 -5.61
C ILE A 75 7.75 13.61 -4.92
N GLN A 76 8.54 12.97 -4.07
CA GLN A 76 8.17 11.78 -3.31
C GLN A 76 7.60 12.18 -1.95
N TYR A 77 6.27 12.26 -1.81
CA TYR A 77 5.57 12.66 -0.59
C TYR A 77 5.42 11.48 0.38
N ARG A 78 6.53 10.87 0.79
CA ARG A 78 6.56 9.63 1.56
C ARG A 78 5.71 9.64 2.83
N GLY A 79 5.50 10.81 3.45
CA GLY A 79 4.61 10.95 4.59
C GLY A 79 3.12 10.74 4.32
N LEU A 80 2.70 10.72 3.05
CA LEU A 80 1.32 10.55 2.58
C LEU A 80 1.05 9.18 1.93
N THR A 81 2.03 8.26 1.92
CA THR A 81 1.81 6.94 1.32
C THR A 81 0.81 6.11 2.12
N PHE A 82 -0.04 5.37 1.41
CA PHE A 82 -1.18 4.62 1.95
C PHE A 82 -0.78 3.52 2.94
N SER A 83 0.44 3.00 2.80
CA SER A 83 0.97 1.93 3.64
C SER A 83 1.70 2.48 4.87
N VAL A 84 2.84 3.16 4.65
CA VAL A 84 3.77 3.53 5.72
C VAL A 84 3.93 5.04 5.93
N GLY A 85 3.03 5.88 5.42
CA GLY A 85 3.06 7.33 5.60
C GLY A 85 2.53 7.77 6.96
N GLY A 86 3.22 8.70 7.63
CA GLY A 86 2.87 9.13 8.98
C GLY A 86 2.90 10.64 9.24
N ASP A 87 2.76 11.48 8.20
CA ASP A 87 2.80 12.95 8.35
C ASP A 87 1.67 13.51 9.22
N LYS A 88 0.46 12.97 9.04
CA LYS A 88 -0.75 13.45 9.71
C LYS A 88 -1.26 12.42 10.72
N THR A 89 -2.32 12.75 11.44
CA THR A 89 -3.02 11.78 12.29
C THR A 89 -4.05 10.96 11.49
N LEU A 90 -4.55 9.86 12.05
CA LEU A 90 -5.64 9.09 11.42
C LEU A 90 -6.89 9.94 11.16
N ASP A 91 -7.12 10.95 11.99
CA ASP A 91 -8.28 11.83 11.88
C ASP A 91 -8.20 12.75 10.64
N GLU A 92 -7.01 12.87 10.03
CA GLU A 92 -6.75 13.75 8.89
C GLU A 92 -6.31 13.01 7.62
N HIS A 93 -5.65 11.85 7.76
CA HIS A 93 -5.17 11.03 6.65
C HIS A 93 -5.13 9.56 7.04
N ILE A 94 -5.80 8.72 6.26
CA ILE A 94 -5.85 7.28 6.50
C ILE A 94 -4.64 6.61 5.85
N SER A 95 -3.74 6.09 6.67
CA SER A 95 -2.71 5.15 6.23
C SER A 95 -2.66 3.97 7.19
N MET A 96 -2.16 2.82 6.76
CA MET A 96 -1.95 1.69 7.66
C MET A 96 -1.06 2.08 8.86
N ALA A 97 0.01 2.86 8.63
CA ALA A 97 0.84 3.40 9.71
C ALA A 97 0.07 4.28 10.69
N ASN A 98 -0.82 5.17 10.22
CA ASN A 98 -1.61 6.03 11.10
C ASN A 98 -2.62 5.25 11.93
N VAL A 99 -3.20 4.17 11.39
CA VAL A 99 -4.05 3.28 12.17
C VAL A 99 -3.22 2.54 13.24
N LEU A 100 -2.07 1.97 12.88
CA LEU A 100 -1.20 1.27 13.83
C LEU A 100 -0.67 2.21 14.94
N LYS A 101 -0.21 3.41 14.58
CA LYS A 101 0.30 4.45 15.49
C LYS A 101 -0.73 4.89 16.53
N LYS A 102 -2.02 4.84 16.19
CA LYS A 102 -3.11 5.14 17.14
C LYS A 102 -3.17 4.15 18.31
N PHE A 103 -2.73 2.91 18.12
CA PHE A 103 -2.77 1.86 19.15
C PHE A 103 -1.38 1.44 19.65
N ASN A 104 -0.33 1.73 18.89
CA ASN A 104 1.05 1.68 19.31
C ASN A 104 1.75 3.02 18.99
N PRO A 105 1.75 3.99 19.92
CA PRO A 105 2.44 5.27 19.73
C PRO A 105 3.96 5.15 19.53
N ASN A 106 4.56 4.01 19.87
CA ASN A 106 5.99 3.73 19.71
C ASN A 106 6.31 3.02 18.38
N LEU A 107 5.35 2.90 17.45
CA LEU A 107 5.58 2.33 16.12
C LEU A 107 6.76 3.05 15.45
N PHE A 108 7.76 2.29 15.01
CA PHE A 108 8.96 2.81 14.38
C PHE A 108 8.98 2.54 12.87
N GLY A 109 9.63 3.41 12.09
CA GLY A 109 9.98 3.13 10.69
C GLY A 109 9.06 3.73 9.62
N TYR A 110 7.92 4.31 10.01
CA TYR A 110 7.04 5.02 9.08
C TYR A 110 7.73 6.25 8.47
N SER A 111 7.42 6.54 7.21
CA SER A 111 7.98 7.69 6.49
C SER A 111 7.21 8.98 6.77
N ILE A 112 7.92 10.10 6.67
CA ILE A 112 7.40 11.45 6.88
C ILE A 112 7.97 12.40 5.82
N ARG A 113 7.24 13.48 5.55
CA ARG A 113 7.57 14.59 4.66
C ARG A 113 7.89 14.09 3.25
N THR A 114 8.58 14.94 2.49
CA THR A 114 9.06 14.65 1.14
C THR A 114 10.53 14.24 1.17
N GLY A 115 10.93 13.27 0.35
CA GLY A 115 12.34 12.91 0.20
C GLY A 115 12.57 11.60 -0.53
N SER A 116 13.80 11.40 -1.01
CA SER A 116 14.22 10.17 -1.70
C SER A 116 14.47 9.02 -0.73
N ALA A 117 14.44 7.77 -1.22
CA ALA A 117 14.58 6.57 -0.38
C ALA A 117 15.87 6.51 0.44
N ASN A 118 16.93 7.16 -0.04
CA ASN A 118 18.24 7.25 0.62
C ASN A 118 18.34 8.36 1.69
N VAL A 119 17.27 9.14 1.89
CA VAL A 119 17.21 10.19 2.93
C VAL A 119 16.52 9.60 4.16
N TRP A 120 17.29 9.21 5.16
CA TRP A 120 16.79 8.52 6.35
C TRP A 120 15.75 9.36 7.11
N GLU A 121 15.99 10.66 7.25
CA GLU A 121 15.17 11.64 8.01
C GLU A 121 13.74 11.82 7.48
N THR A 122 13.45 11.27 6.31
CA THR A 122 12.14 11.32 5.65
C THR A 122 11.67 9.91 5.30
N ALA A 123 12.51 9.11 4.64
CA ALA A 123 12.13 7.79 4.15
C ALA A 123 12.08 6.73 5.25
N HIS A 124 12.90 6.82 6.30
CA HIS A 124 13.05 5.77 7.32
C HIS A 124 13.15 4.37 6.67
N LEU A 125 12.16 3.50 6.90
CA LEU A 125 12.10 2.13 6.37
C LEU A 125 11.20 1.98 5.14
N ASN A 126 10.73 3.08 4.55
CA ASN A 126 10.15 3.08 3.21
C ASN A 126 11.28 3.05 2.17
N ALA A 127 11.54 1.88 1.61
CA ALA A 127 12.56 1.63 0.61
C ALA A 127 12.05 1.75 -0.83
N GLY A 128 10.79 2.15 -1.06
CA GLY A 128 10.21 2.25 -2.39
C GLY A 128 10.98 3.20 -3.31
N ILE A 129 11.24 2.79 -4.55
CA ILE A 129 12.04 3.50 -5.55
C ILE A 129 11.18 3.81 -6.78
N PRO A 130 10.94 5.09 -7.11
CA PRO A 130 10.19 5.44 -8.33
C PRO A 130 10.79 4.80 -9.59
N GLY A 131 9.94 4.21 -10.43
CA GLY A 131 10.35 3.48 -11.64
C GLY A 131 10.89 2.07 -11.41
N ALA A 132 10.90 1.56 -10.17
CA ALA A 132 11.30 0.17 -9.91
C ALA A 132 10.32 -0.83 -10.51
N HIS A 133 10.88 -1.94 -11.00
CA HIS A 133 10.14 -3.12 -11.44
C HIS A 133 10.27 -4.23 -10.39
N SER A 134 9.50 -5.32 -10.57
CA SER A 134 9.60 -6.51 -9.72
C SER A 134 11.05 -7.02 -9.60
N GLY A 135 11.84 -6.96 -10.69
CA GLY A 135 13.25 -7.37 -10.70
C GLY A 135 14.17 -6.63 -9.71
N ASP A 136 13.78 -5.44 -9.26
CA ASP A 136 14.55 -4.65 -8.29
C ASP A 136 14.29 -5.04 -6.84
N MET A 137 13.27 -5.88 -6.59
CA MET A 137 12.76 -6.17 -5.24
C MET A 137 13.80 -6.82 -4.32
N VAL A 138 14.68 -7.67 -4.84
CA VAL A 138 15.77 -8.26 -4.06
C VAL A 138 16.74 -7.19 -3.57
N GLY A 139 17.03 -6.18 -4.39
CA GLY A 139 17.88 -5.04 -4.01
C GLY A 139 17.25 -4.24 -2.87
N GLN A 140 15.95 -3.91 -2.99
CA GLN A 140 15.24 -3.18 -1.95
C GLN A 140 15.13 -3.99 -0.64
N ALA A 141 14.87 -5.30 -0.73
CA ALA A 141 14.82 -6.18 0.45
C ALA A 141 16.17 -6.21 1.20
N ASN A 142 17.28 -6.33 0.48
CA ASN A 142 18.62 -6.28 1.09
C ASN A 142 18.90 -4.93 1.74
N ASP A 143 18.50 -3.82 1.11
CA ASP A 143 18.67 -2.49 1.69
C ASP A 143 17.85 -2.32 2.98
N LEU A 144 16.60 -2.77 2.98
CA LEU A 144 15.74 -2.75 4.17
C LEU A 144 16.32 -3.61 5.31
N VAL A 145 16.79 -4.84 5.00
CA VAL A 145 17.46 -5.71 5.97
C VAL A 145 18.67 -5.01 6.59
N ARG A 146 19.51 -4.37 5.76
CA ARG A 146 20.67 -3.62 6.20
C ARG A 146 20.27 -2.48 7.15
N ARG A 147 19.26 -1.67 6.79
CA ARG A 147 18.74 -0.58 7.64
C ARG A 147 18.27 -1.11 9.00
N LEU A 148 17.54 -2.23 9.02
CA LEU A 148 17.04 -2.85 10.25
C LEU A 148 18.17 -3.37 11.16
N ARG A 149 19.24 -3.92 10.57
CA ARG A 149 20.39 -4.45 11.31
C ARG A 149 21.31 -3.37 11.86
N ASP A 150 21.54 -2.35 11.06
CA ASP A 150 22.56 -1.33 11.33
C ASP A 150 22.02 -0.20 12.23
N HIS A 151 20.70 -0.04 12.33
CA HIS A 151 20.11 1.05 13.12
C HIS A 151 20.18 0.74 14.63
N PRO A 152 20.82 1.59 15.45
CA PRO A 152 21.15 1.28 16.84
C PRO A 152 19.94 1.16 17.78
N GLU A 153 18.81 1.76 17.40
CA GLU A 153 17.58 1.73 18.20
C GLU A 153 16.64 0.58 17.84
N ILE A 154 16.98 -0.22 16.82
CA ILE A 154 16.15 -1.31 16.33
C ILE A 154 16.66 -2.65 16.89
N ASP A 155 15.82 -3.34 17.66
CA ASP A 155 16.02 -4.74 18.01
C ASP A 155 15.32 -5.61 16.97
N TYR A 156 15.94 -5.74 15.79
CA TYR A 156 15.35 -6.47 14.67
C TYR A 156 15.15 -7.96 14.95
N ILE A 157 15.75 -8.51 16.02
CA ILE A 157 15.59 -9.91 16.41
C ILE A 157 14.28 -10.11 17.20
N ASN A 158 13.99 -9.22 18.15
CA ASN A 158 12.87 -9.43 19.07
C ASN A 158 11.63 -8.59 18.73
N GLN A 159 11.76 -7.49 17.99
CA GLN A 159 10.63 -6.65 17.60
C GLN A 159 9.85 -7.26 16.43
N TRP A 160 8.52 -7.19 16.50
CA TRP A 160 7.68 -7.63 15.39
C TRP A 160 7.66 -6.59 14.27
N LYS A 161 7.90 -7.04 13.04
CA LYS A 161 7.94 -6.18 11.85
C LYS A 161 6.76 -6.47 10.93
N LEU A 162 6.15 -5.41 10.43
CA LEU A 162 5.23 -5.46 9.30
C LEU A 162 5.91 -4.83 8.09
N ILE A 163 6.18 -5.63 7.06
CA ILE A 163 6.78 -5.15 5.81
C ILE A 163 5.73 -5.18 4.72
N HIS A 164 5.38 -4.00 4.19
CA HIS A 164 4.46 -3.85 3.08
C HIS A 164 5.20 -3.99 1.74
N ILE A 165 4.57 -4.65 0.77
CA ILE A 165 5.06 -4.73 -0.62
C ILE A 165 3.94 -4.30 -1.56
N PHE A 166 4.25 -3.36 -2.45
CA PHE A 166 3.42 -3.05 -3.61
C PHE A 166 4.31 -2.64 -4.80
N ILE A 167 4.32 -3.47 -5.83
CA ILE A 167 5.18 -3.38 -7.01
C ILE A 167 4.43 -3.97 -8.21
N GLY A 168 4.92 -3.76 -9.43
CA GLY A 168 4.36 -4.38 -10.63
C GLY A 168 3.69 -3.41 -11.60
N GLY A 169 3.41 -2.17 -11.16
CA GLY A 169 2.90 -1.12 -12.04
C GLY A 169 3.80 -0.90 -13.26
N ASN A 170 5.10 -0.74 -13.04
CA ASN A 170 6.06 -0.55 -14.11
C ASN A 170 6.23 -1.80 -14.99
N ASP A 171 6.16 -3.01 -14.42
CA ASP A 171 6.17 -4.28 -15.17
C ASP A 171 4.98 -4.35 -16.14
N MET A 172 3.76 -4.09 -15.65
CA MET A 172 2.53 -4.04 -16.45
C MET A 172 2.57 -2.94 -17.53
N CYS A 173 3.10 -1.77 -17.17
CA CYS A 173 3.27 -0.64 -18.08
C CYS A 173 4.27 -0.90 -19.23
N GLY A 174 5.18 -1.87 -19.05
CA GLY A 174 6.15 -2.31 -20.05
C GLY A 174 5.84 -3.65 -20.72
N TRP A 175 4.84 -4.40 -20.22
CA TRP A 175 4.56 -5.80 -20.57
C TRP A 175 4.45 -6.06 -22.08
N CYS A 176 3.64 -5.26 -22.78
CA CYS A 176 3.36 -5.38 -24.22
C CYS A 176 4.59 -5.18 -25.13
N THR A 177 5.72 -4.73 -24.59
CA THR A 177 6.99 -4.57 -25.32
C THR A 177 8.14 -5.42 -24.75
N HIS A 178 7.94 -6.04 -23.58
CA HIS A 178 8.94 -6.82 -22.84
C HIS A 178 8.38 -8.19 -22.44
N LEU A 179 7.80 -8.90 -23.41
CA LEU A 179 7.04 -10.14 -23.19
C LEU A 179 7.85 -11.26 -22.52
N ASP A 180 9.19 -11.24 -22.60
CA ASP A 180 10.03 -12.26 -21.99
C ASP A 180 10.36 -11.97 -20.51
N SER A 181 10.49 -10.69 -20.12
CA SER A 181 10.93 -10.30 -18.77
C SER A 181 9.82 -9.79 -17.86
N ALA A 182 8.66 -9.42 -18.43
CA ALA A 182 7.50 -8.93 -17.70
C ALA A 182 6.36 -9.95 -17.66
N THR A 183 6.63 -11.25 -17.79
CA THR A 183 5.58 -12.27 -17.63
C THR A 183 5.10 -12.34 -16.18
N ALA A 184 3.86 -12.77 -15.97
CA ALA A 184 3.34 -13.01 -14.63
C ALA A 184 4.18 -14.00 -13.79
N ASP A 185 4.81 -15.00 -14.43
CA ASP A 185 5.70 -15.93 -13.73
C ASP A 185 7.00 -15.24 -13.27
N HIS A 186 7.62 -14.40 -14.13
CA HIS A 186 8.80 -13.63 -13.74
C HIS A 186 8.47 -12.63 -12.62
N TYR A 187 7.33 -11.94 -12.74
CA TYR A 187 6.81 -11.05 -11.71
C TYR A 187 6.71 -11.75 -10.34
N ARG A 188 6.06 -12.92 -10.30
CA ARG A 188 5.96 -13.75 -9.09
C ARG A 188 7.32 -14.16 -8.55
N ASP A 189 8.20 -14.66 -9.41
CA ASP A 189 9.48 -15.21 -8.99
C ASP A 189 10.41 -14.12 -8.42
N ASN A 190 10.32 -12.90 -8.94
CA ASN A 190 11.02 -11.75 -8.41
C ASN A 190 10.52 -11.34 -7.02
N ILE A 191 9.20 -11.27 -6.81
CA ILE A 191 8.61 -11.01 -5.49
C ILE A 191 8.99 -12.12 -4.51
N ARG A 192 8.85 -13.39 -4.92
CA ARG A 192 9.24 -14.55 -4.15
C ARG A 192 10.69 -14.47 -3.69
N ALA A 193 11.63 -14.13 -4.58
CA ALA A 193 13.04 -14.01 -4.25
C ALA A 193 13.29 -12.92 -3.18
N ALA A 194 12.58 -11.79 -3.25
CA ALA A 194 12.69 -10.75 -2.23
C ALA A 194 12.11 -11.18 -0.89
N VAL A 195 10.95 -11.86 -0.87
CA VAL A 195 10.35 -12.38 0.37
C VAL A 195 11.22 -13.47 0.99
N GLN A 196 11.91 -14.30 0.19
CA GLN A 196 12.90 -15.27 0.68
C GLN A 196 14.08 -14.58 1.40
N VAL A 197 14.55 -13.43 0.89
CA VAL A 197 15.57 -12.62 1.60
C VAL A 197 15.01 -12.15 2.95
N LEU A 198 13.80 -11.61 2.98
CA LEU A 198 13.17 -11.16 4.23
C LEU A 198 13.02 -12.32 5.22
N GLN A 199 12.48 -13.47 4.80
CA GLN A 199 12.29 -14.65 5.66
C GLN A 199 13.60 -15.16 6.24
N LYS A 200 14.65 -15.22 5.43
CA LYS A 200 15.97 -15.70 5.85
C LYS A 200 16.64 -14.75 6.85
N GLU A 201 16.49 -13.44 6.65
CA GLU A 201 17.32 -12.46 7.33
C GLU A 201 16.59 -11.74 8.49
N LEU A 202 15.25 -11.80 8.54
CA LEU A 202 14.39 -11.08 9.48
C LEU A 202 13.44 -12.02 10.23
N PRO A 203 13.73 -12.37 11.50
CA PRO A 203 12.75 -13.10 12.33
C PRO A 203 11.55 -12.21 12.66
N ARG A 204 10.45 -12.79 13.15
CA ARG A 204 9.27 -12.04 13.64
C ARG A 204 8.74 -11.03 12.62
N THR A 205 8.42 -11.49 11.42
CA THR A 205 8.02 -10.61 10.31
C THR A 205 6.74 -11.09 9.65
N ILE A 206 5.76 -10.20 9.55
CA ILE A 206 4.61 -10.37 8.66
C ILE A 206 4.85 -9.52 7.41
N VAL A 207 4.80 -10.16 6.24
CA VAL A 207 4.82 -9.47 4.95
C VAL A 207 3.39 -9.29 4.47
N VAL A 208 3.02 -8.05 4.17
CA VAL A 208 1.71 -7.68 3.63
C VAL A 208 1.89 -7.29 2.16
N LEU A 209 1.46 -8.16 1.26
CA LEU A 209 1.54 -7.92 -0.19
C LEU A 209 0.22 -7.34 -0.68
N THR A 210 0.25 -6.15 -1.27
CA THR A 210 -0.92 -5.59 -1.97
C THR A 210 -0.96 -6.18 -3.37
N GLY A 211 -2.10 -6.76 -3.74
CA GLY A 211 -2.21 -7.42 -5.04
C GLY A 211 -2.26 -6.42 -6.20
N MET A 212 -1.93 -6.92 -7.39
CA MET A 212 -1.86 -6.12 -8.61
C MET A 212 -3.17 -5.38 -8.95
N VAL A 213 -3.05 -4.12 -9.38
CA VAL A 213 -4.17 -3.32 -9.90
C VAL A 213 -4.32 -3.49 -11.41
N ASP A 214 -5.56 -3.49 -11.91
CA ASP A 214 -5.84 -3.45 -13.34
C ASP A 214 -5.55 -2.06 -13.93
N ILE A 215 -4.45 -1.94 -14.67
CA ILE A 215 -4.01 -0.66 -15.24
C ILE A 215 -4.91 -0.17 -16.39
N SER A 216 -5.83 -0.99 -16.91
CA SER A 216 -6.84 -0.51 -17.87
C SER A 216 -7.76 0.55 -17.26
N LEU A 217 -7.85 0.62 -15.93
CA LEU A 217 -8.60 1.65 -15.22
C LEU A 217 -8.08 3.07 -15.50
N LEU A 218 -6.81 3.22 -15.88
CA LEU A 218 -6.22 4.52 -16.24
C LEU A 218 -6.89 5.12 -17.48
N ARG A 219 -7.29 4.30 -18.46
CA ARG A 219 -8.05 4.74 -19.65
C ARG A 219 -9.40 5.36 -19.27
N LYS A 220 -9.95 4.99 -18.11
CA LYS A 220 -11.18 5.59 -17.58
C LYS A 220 -10.92 6.91 -16.87
N ALA A 221 -9.74 7.07 -16.26
CA ALA A 221 -9.33 8.30 -15.59
C ALA A 221 -8.94 9.38 -16.60
N ASP A 222 -8.25 9.00 -17.67
CA ASP A 222 -7.69 9.93 -18.63
C ASP A 222 -8.54 10.15 -19.90
N ALA A 223 -9.68 9.46 -20.04
CA ALA A 223 -10.50 9.46 -21.26
C ALA A 223 -10.76 10.86 -21.84
N ASP A 224 -11.05 11.82 -20.96
CA ASP A 224 -11.35 13.22 -21.31
C ASP A 224 -10.18 14.18 -21.02
N HIS A 225 -9.01 13.66 -20.62
CA HIS A 225 -7.83 14.41 -20.19
C HIS A 225 -6.64 14.18 -21.14
N LYS A 226 -6.64 14.89 -22.28
CA LYS A 226 -5.55 14.81 -23.28
C LYS A 226 -4.15 15.07 -22.74
N PHE A 227 -4.07 15.87 -21.67
CA PHE A 227 -2.81 16.14 -20.98
C PHE A 227 -2.26 14.88 -20.30
N CYS A 228 -3.11 14.16 -19.57
CA CYS A 228 -2.75 12.91 -18.91
C CYS A 228 -2.39 11.82 -19.93
N GLN A 229 -3.17 11.66 -20.99
CA GLN A 229 -2.84 10.77 -22.12
C GLN A 229 -1.47 11.08 -22.76
N ALA A 230 -1.02 12.35 -22.73
CA ALA A 230 0.29 12.73 -23.24
C ALA A 230 1.43 12.33 -22.29
N ILE A 231 1.21 12.43 -20.97
CA ILE A 231 2.18 12.06 -19.94
C ILE A 231 2.29 10.53 -19.80
N HIS A 232 1.15 9.83 -19.84
CA HIS A 232 1.09 8.38 -19.77
C HIS A 232 1.90 7.69 -20.89
N LYS A 233 2.16 8.36 -22.02
CA LYS A 233 3.07 7.83 -23.06
C LYS A 233 4.48 7.54 -22.56
N SER A 234 4.96 8.30 -21.58
CA SER A 234 6.26 8.05 -20.93
C SER A 234 6.16 7.19 -19.68
N GLU A 235 5.05 7.26 -18.95
CA GLU A 235 4.89 6.55 -17.67
C GLU A 235 4.36 5.13 -17.84
N CYS A 236 3.45 4.92 -18.79
CA CYS A 236 2.79 3.64 -19.03
C CYS A 236 2.53 3.35 -20.51
N GLY A 237 3.59 2.94 -21.21
CA GLY A 237 3.55 2.74 -22.66
C GLY A 237 2.49 1.74 -23.14
N CYS A 238 2.22 0.67 -22.37
CA CYS A 238 1.21 -0.32 -22.75
C CYS A 238 -0.23 0.15 -22.56
N GLU A 239 -0.48 1.05 -21.61
CA GLU A 239 -1.80 1.63 -21.39
C GLU A 239 -2.21 2.51 -22.57
N VAL A 240 -1.33 3.35 -23.09
CA VAL A 240 -1.66 4.22 -24.24
C VAL A 240 -1.50 3.55 -25.62
N ASN A 241 -1.05 2.28 -25.67
CA ASN A 241 -0.77 1.61 -26.94
C ASN A 241 -2.07 1.24 -27.66
N PRO A 242 -2.31 1.73 -28.90
CA PRO A 242 -3.54 1.43 -29.64
C PRO A 242 -3.70 -0.04 -30.04
N ASP A 243 -2.62 -0.82 -30.08
CA ASP A 243 -2.65 -2.25 -30.39
C ASP A 243 -2.95 -3.12 -29.15
N VAL A 244 -2.97 -2.51 -27.96
CA VAL A 244 -3.26 -3.18 -26.69
C VAL A 244 -4.70 -2.85 -26.27
N THR A 245 -5.55 -3.86 -26.16
CA THR A 245 -6.95 -3.66 -25.74
C THR A 245 -7.08 -3.65 -24.20
N ASP A 246 -8.19 -3.11 -23.70
CA ASP A 246 -8.53 -3.19 -22.26
C ASP A 246 -8.54 -4.64 -21.79
N GLU A 247 -9.10 -5.54 -22.61
CA GLU A 247 -9.14 -6.97 -22.33
C GLU A 247 -7.74 -7.58 -22.16
N MET A 248 -6.77 -7.19 -23.00
CA MET A 248 -5.39 -7.66 -22.87
C MET A 248 -4.76 -7.20 -21.55
N LEU A 249 -4.91 -5.92 -21.19
CA LEU A 249 -4.39 -5.36 -19.93
C LEU A 249 -5.05 -6.01 -18.71
N THR A 250 -6.39 -6.11 -18.73
CA THR A 250 -7.16 -6.75 -17.66
C THR A 250 -6.77 -8.21 -17.49
N ASN A 251 -6.56 -8.96 -18.58
CA ASN A 251 -6.20 -10.37 -18.49
C ASN A 251 -4.80 -10.56 -17.92
N GLU A 252 -3.81 -9.74 -18.30
CA GLU A 252 -2.46 -9.83 -17.74
C GLU A 252 -2.43 -9.38 -16.27
N ALA A 253 -3.14 -8.30 -15.91
CA ALA A 253 -3.23 -7.85 -14.51
C ALA A 253 -3.88 -8.92 -13.61
N LYS A 254 -4.91 -9.61 -14.11
CA LYS A 254 -5.50 -10.79 -13.42
C LYS A 254 -4.51 -11.93 -13.30
N LEU A 255 -3.67 -12.17 -14.31
CA LEU A 255 -2.65 -13.20 -14.25
C LEU A 255 -1.59 -12.87 -13.19
N TYR A 256 -1.15 -11.61 -13.09
CA TYR A 256 -0.27 -11.14 -12.02
C TYR A 256 -0.88 -11.39 -10.64
N MET A 257 -2.13 -10.95 -10.41
CA MET A 257 -2.86 -11.18 -9.17
C MET A 257 -2.97 -12.69 -8.85
N GLN A 258 -3.31 -13.51 -9.85
CA GLN A 258 -3.36 -14.96 -9.69
C GLN A 258 -2.01 -15.52 -9.26
N LYS A 259 -0.90 -15.04 -9.82
CA LYS A 259 0.44 -15.50 -9.43
C LYS A 259 0.84 -15.08 -8.03
N GLU A 260 0.38 -13.92 -7.55
CA GLU A 260 0.53 -13.53 -6.14
C GLU A 260 -0.28 -14.42 -5.21
N GLN A 261 -1.51 -14.77 -5.61
CA GLN A 261 -2.36 -15.71 -4.86
C GLN A 261 -1.73 -17.11 -4.82
N GLU A 262 -1.21 -17.62 -5.94
CA GLU A 262 -0.43 -18.86 -6.02
C GLU A 262 0.78 -18.83 -5.07
N LEU A 263 1.48 -17.69 -4.97
CA LEU A 263 2.63 -17.54 -4.08
C LEU A 263 2.24 -17.66 -2.61
N GLN A 264 1.16 -16.99 -2.18
CA GLN A 264 0.62 -17.16 -0.83
C GLN A 264 0.18 -18.61 -0.57
N ASP A 265 -0.63 -19.16 -1.47
CA ASP A 265 -1.27 -20.47 -1.28
C ASP A 265 -0.29 -21.64 -1.39
N SER A 266 0.92 -21.41 -1.92
CA SER A 266 2.01 -22.37 -1.89
C SER A 266 2.42 -22.80 -0.48
N GLY A 267 2.15 -21.95 0.52
CA GLY A 267 2.55 -22.16 1.92
C GLY A 267 4.06 -22.03 2.17
N GLU A 268 4.86 -21.62 1.17
CA GLU A 268 6.32 -21.49 1.28
C GLU A 268 6.74 -20.59 2.46
N PHE A 269 5.98 -19.53 2.69
CA PHE A 269 6.23 -18.55 3.74
C PHE A 269 5.49 -18.81 5.06
N ASP A 270 4.72 -19.90 5.15
CA ASP A 270 3.97 -20.30 6.36
C ASP A 270 4.59 -21.51 7.10
N THR A 271 5.85 -21.82 6.77
CA THR A 271 6.60 -22.97 7.30
C THR A 271 7.15 -22.78 8.71
N ALA A 272 7.14 -21.54 9.23
CA ALA A 272 7.53 -21.19 10.58
C ALA A 272 6.41 -20.40 11.27
N ASP A 273 6.49 -20.25 12.59
CA ASP A 273 5.51 -19.46 13.35
C ASP A 273 5.89 -17.99 13.43
N ASP A 274 7.13 -17.59 13.13
CA ASP A 274 7.57 -16.20 13.25
C ASP A 274 7.62 -15.44 11.91
N PHE A 275 7.13 -16.04 10.83
CA PHE A 275 7.08 -15.43 9.51
C PHE A 275 5.83 -15.83 8.74
N THR A 276 5.27 -14.91 7.95
CA THR A 276 4.20 -15.20 6.98
C THR A 276 4.16 -14.14 5.87
N LEU A 277 3.57 -14.50 4.72
CA LEU A 277 3.25 -13.60 3.61
C LEU A 277 1.73 -13.62 3.42
N ILE A 278 1.05 -12.47 3.54
CA ILE A 278 -0.39 -12.36 3.34
C ILE A 278 -0.72 -11.34 2.24
N LEU A 279 -1.41 -11.82 1.20
CA LEU A 279 -1.96 -11.04 0.10
C LEU A 279 -3.21 -10.25 0.54
N GLN A 280 -3.30 -9.01 0.06
CA GLN A 280 -4.45 -8.12 0.19
C GLN A 280 -5.00 -7.85 -1.22
N PRO A 281 -5.92 -8.68 -1.74
CA PRO A 281 -6.39 -8.63 -3.12
C PRO A 281 -7.54 -7.63 -3.30
N PHE A 282 -7.59 -6.53 -2.54
CA PHE A 282 -8.72 -5.59 -2.63
C PHE A 282 -8.82 -4.90 -4.01
N PHE A 283 -7.76 -4.92 -4.82
CA PHE A 283 -7.82 -4.50 -6.23
C PHE A 283 -8.43 -5.57 -7.16
N GLU A 284 -8.43 -6.84 -6.75
CA GLU A 284 -8.97 -7.95 -7.56
C GLU A 284 -10.49 -7.78 -7.75
N GLY A 285 -10.92 -7.60 -8.99
CA GLY A 285 -12.33 -7.40 -9.32
C GLY A 285 -12.82 -5.95 -9.24
N VAL A 286 -11.92 -4.99 -8.98
CA VAL A 286 -12.24 -3.57 -9.21
C VAL A 286 -12.43 -3.35 -10.71
N THR A 287 -13.57 -2.78 -11.09
CA THR A 287 -13.92 -2.54 -12.49
C THR A 287 -14.17 -1.07 -12.80
N ASP A 288 -14.08 -0.18 -11.82
CA ASP A 288 -14.23 1.27 -12.05
C ASP A 288 -13.32 2.07 -11.12
N ILE A 289 -13.08 3.32 -11.50
CA ILE A 289 -12.30 4.29 -10.74
C ILE A 289 -13.15 5.00 -9.68
N CYS A 290 -12.52 5.85 -8.87
CA CYS A 290 -13.25 6.78 -7.99
C CYS A 290 -14.06 7.78 -8.84
N ARG A 291 -15.35 7.93 -8.52
CA ARG A 291 -16.31 8.77 -9.26
C ARG A 291 -16.94 9.83 -8.36
N LEU A 292 -17.26 10.99 -8.94
CA LEU A 292 -18.12 11.99 -8.30
C LEU A 292 -19.61 11.58 -8.39
N PRO A 293 -20.52 12.21 -7.63
CA PRO A 293 -21.96 11.91 -7.69
C PRO A 293 -22.60 12.03 -9.07
N ASP A 294 -21.99 12.81 -9.97
CA ASP A 294 -22.44 12.97 -11.36
C ASP A 294 -21.88 11.90 -12.32
N GLY A 295 -21.07 10.97 -11.82
CA GLY A 295 -20.45 9.88 -12.59
C GLY A 295 -19.15 10.26 -13.30
N SER A 296 -18.68 11.50 -13.20
CA SER A 296 -17.37 11.88 -13.73
C SER A 296 -16.22 11.29 -12.88
N PRO A 297 -15.01 11.07 -13.43
CA PRO A 297 -13.83 10.71 -12.66
C PRO A 297 -13.60 11.71 -11.53
N ASN A 298 -13.38 11.22 -10.30
CA ASN A 298 -12.98 12.09 -9.20
C ASN A 298 -11.46 12.34 -9.28
N MET A 299 -11.08 13.47 -9.85
CA MET A 299 -9.67 13.82 -10.05
C MET A 299 -8.92 14.08 -8.74
N ASP A 300 -9.60 14.33 -7.62
CA ASP A 300 -8.95 14.39 -6.30
C ASP A 300 -8.30 13.07 -5.89
N PHE A 301 -8.74 11.94 -6.48
CA PHE A 301 -8.13 10.63 -6.25
C PHE A 301 -6.71 10.53 -6.80
N PHE A 302 -6.39 11.27 -7.87
CA PHE A 302 -5.14 11.16 -8.59
C PHE A 302 -4.21 12.35 -8.30
N ALA A 303 -2.92 12.14 -8.51
CA ALA A 303 -1.93 13.19 -8.65
C ALA A 303 -2.10 13.89 -10.02
N PRO A 304 -1.36 14.97 -10.30
CA PRO A 304 -1.52 15.77 -11.53
C PRO A 304 -1.30 15.03 -12.86
N ASP A 305 -0.71 13.83 -12.82
CA ASP A 305 -0.51 12.96 -13.98
C ASP A 305 -1.73 12.10 -14.33
N CYS A 306 -2.78 12.05 -13.49
CA CYS A 306 -3.89 11.09 -13.59
C CYS A 306 -3.49 9.61 -13.42
N PHE A 307 -2.29 9.33 -12.92
CA PHE A 307 -1.72 7.99 -12.78
C PHE A 307 -1.46 7.66 -11.31
N HIS A 308 -0.61 8.45 -10.65
CA HIS A 308 -0.28 8.25 -9.26
C HIS A 308 -1.46 8.68 -8.38
N PHE A 309 -1.51 8.17 -7.14
CA PHE A 309 -2.55 8.57 -6.21
C PHE A 309 -2.24 9.95 -5.61
N GLY A 310 -3.25 10.82 -5.56
CA GLY A 310 -3.23 12.01 -4.72
C GLY A 310 -3.33 11.63 -3.23
N ALA A 311 -3.22 12.59 -2.31
CA ALA A 311 -3.37 12.34 -0.88
C ALA A 311 -4.72 11.65 -0.55
N TYR A 312 -5.81 12.09 -1.19
CA TYR A 312 -7.12 11.47 -1.08
C TYR A 312 -7.15 10.02 -1.60
N GLY A 313 -6.54 9.75 -2.76
CA GLY A 313 -6.42 8.39 -3.31
C GLY A 313 -5.62 7.47 -2.40
N HIS A 314 -4.48 7.95 -1.88
CA HIS A 314 -3.69 7.24 -0.88
C HIS A 314 -4.52 6.91 0.36
N SER A 315 -5.32 7.86 0.87
CA SER A 315 -6.20 7.61 2.01
C SER A 315 -7.27 6.54 1.76
N ILE A 316 -7.89 6.56 0.57
CA ILE A 316 -8.88 5.54 0.19
C ILE A 316 -8.23 4.15 0.02
N VAL A 317 -7.08 4.07 -0.63
CA VAL A 317 -6.34 2.81 -0.79
C VAL A 317 -5.88 2.28 0.58
N GLY A 318 -5.40 3.17 1.46
CA GLY A 318 -4.96 2.83 2.82
C GLY A 318 -6.10 2.26 3.67
N LYS A 319 -7.31 2.82 3.52
CA LYS A 319 -8.52 2.31 4.16
C LYS A 319 -8.86 0.88 3.70
N ASN A 320 -8.79 0.61 2.40
CA ASN A 320 -9.08 -0.72 1.86
C ASN A 320 -8.00 -1.73 2.24
N LEU A 321 -6.73 -1.34 2.22
CA LEU A 321 -5.61 -2.15 2.72
C LEU A 321 -5.84 -2.58 4.18
N TRP A 322 -6.12 -1.62 5.06
CA TRP A 322 -6.38 -1.90 6.47
C TRP A 322 -7.56 -2.86 6.66
N ASN A 323 -8.67 -2.58 5.99
CA ASN A 323 -9.87 -3.42 6.10
C ASN A 323 -9.59 -4.86 5.64
N ASN A 324 -8.86 -5.03 4.55
CA ASN A 324 -8.46 -6.36 4.06
C ASN A 324 -7.59 -7.11 5.08
N MET A 325 -6.66 -6.44 5.78
CA MET A 325 -5.85 -7.06 6.82
C MET A 325 -6.66 -7.56 8.01
N MET A 326 -7.80 -6.94 8.30
CA MET A 326 -8.73 -7.34 9.37
C MET A 326 -9.72 -8.42 8.93
N GLN A 327 -9.74 -8.80 7.64
CA GLN A 327 -10.67 -9.78 7.08
C GLN A 327 -10.02 -11.16 6.87
N PRO A 328 -10.75 -12.26 7.14
CA PRO A 328 -10.24 -13.62 6.93
C PRO A 328 -9.71 -13.81 5.50
N VAL A 329 -8.58 -14.51 5.38
CA VAL A 329 -8.06 -14.96 4.07
C VAL A 329 -9.13 -15.84 3.40
N GLY A 330 -9.37 -15.60 2.10
CA GLY A 330 -10.47 -16.23 1.36
C GLY A 330 -11.83 -15.55 1.51
N SER A 331 -11.94 -14.47 2.28
CA SER A 331 -13.18 -13.68 2.44
C SER A 331 -12.90 -12.17 2.54
N LYS A 332 -11.83 -11.73 1.88
CA LYS A 332 -11.44 -10.32 1.80
C LYS A 332 -12.35 -9.59 0.80
N THR A 333 -12.72 -8.35 1.11
CA THR A 333 -13.64 -7.55 0.31
C THR A 333 -12.90 -6.84 -0.83
N VAL A 334 -13.53 -6.78 -2.00
CA VAL A 334 -13.10 -5.97 -3.15
C VAL A 334 -13.29 -4.49 -2.81
N ALA A 335 -12.31 -3.65 -3.17
CA ALA A 335 -12.38 -2.24 -2.86
C ALA A 335 -13.50 -1.52 -3.61
N ASN A 336 -14.08 -0.54 -2.93
CA ASN A 336 -14.92 0.48 -3.55
C ASN A 336 -14.24 1.84 -3.34
N PHE A 337 -13.78 2.45 -4.43
CA PHE A 337 -13.08 3.73 -4.36
C PHE A 337 -14.01 4.95 -4.32
N THR A 338 -15.29 4.77 -4.63
CA THR A 338 -16.29 5.85 -4.63
C THR A 338 -17.01 5.95 -3.29
N ASP A 339 -17.39 4.82 -2.69
CA ASP A 339 -18.06 4.80 -1.38
C ASP A 339 -17.04 4.87 -0.23
N THR A 340 -16.79 6.09 0.23
CA THR A 340 -15.92 6.36 1.37
C THR A 340 -16.66 6.30 2.72
N GLY A 341 -17.96 6.02 2.76
CA GLY A 341 -18.79 6.06 3.98
C GLY A 341 -18.57 4.89 4.94
N ASN A 342 -18.08 3.74 4.47
CA ASN A 342 -17.83 2.58 5.33
C ASN A 342 -16.72 2.86 6.36
N PRO A 343 -16.82 2.42 7.63
CA PRO A 343 -15.76 2.67 8.60
C PRO A 343 -14.51 1.80 8.34
N LEU A 344 -13.40 2.16 9.00
CA LEU A 344 -12.28 1.23 9.18
C LEU A 344 -12.72 0.06 10.06
N LEU A 345 -12.34 -1.16 9.68
CA LEU A 345 -12.69 -2.37 10.42
C LEU A 345 -11.85 -2.50 11.69
N CYS A 346 -12.49 -3.03 12.72
CA CYS A 346 -11.83 -3.51 13.92
C CYS A 346 -11.63 -5.03 13.81
N PRO A 347 -10.62 -5.61 14.48
CA PRO A 347 -10.53 -7.05 14.66
C PRO A 347 -11.81 -7.62 15.27
N GLU A 348 -12.14 -8.87 14.95
CA GLU A 348 -13.27 -9.56 15.57
C GLU A 348 -12.95 -9.97 17.00
N ALA A 349 -13.92 -9.99 17.91
CA ALA A 349 -13.69 -10.48 19.28
C ALA A 349 -13.28 -11.96 19.33
N SER A 350 -13.82 -12.77 18.39
CA SER A 350 -13.43 -14.16 18.19
C SER A 350 -12.05 -14.33 17.55
N CYS A 351 -11.50 -13.27 16.96
CA CYS A 351 -10.16 -13.27 16.39
C CYS A 351 -9.51 -11.88 16.39
N PRO A 352 -8.95 -11.44 17.53
CA PRO A 352 -8.43 -10.09 17.71
C PRO A 352 -7.04 -9.90 17.08
N PHE A 353 -6.77 -10.53 15.95
CA PHE A 353 -5.46 -10.59 15.30
C PHE A 353 -5.51 -10.03 13.88
N ILE A 354 -4.34 -9.61 13.37
CA ILE A 354 -4.13 -9.44 11.93
C ILE A 354 -4.40 -10.79 11.27
N ARG A 355 -5.23 -10.81 10.23
CA ARG A 355 -5.71 -12.06 9.63
C ARG A 355 -4.63 -12.66 8.75
N THR A 356 -4.31 -13.92 9.03
CA THR A 356 -3.32 -14.74 8.32
C THR A 356 -3.99 -15.99 7.78
N THR A 357 -3.31 -16.75 6.91
CA THR A 357 -3.80 -18.03 6.38
C THR A 357 -4.24 -18.97 7.49
N LYS A 358 -3.40 -19.17 8.53
CA LYS A 358 -3.69 -20.13 9.60
C LYS A 358 -4.79 -19.66 10.56
N ASN A 359 -4.73 -18.42 11.06
CA ASN A 359 -5.77 -17.95 12.00
C ASN A 359 -7.12 -17.71 11.31
N SER A 360 -7.15 -17.62 9.97
CA SER A 360 -8.41 -17.52 9.20
C SER A 360 -9.21 -18.81 9.18
N VAL A 361 -8.54 -19.96 9.29
CA VAL A 361 -9.16 -21.29 9.37
C VAL A 361 -9.65 -21.59 10.79
N ASP A 362 -8.76 -21.42 11.78
CA ASP A 362 -9.10 -21.59 13.18
C ASP A 362 -8.33 -20.57 14.03
N CYS A 363 -9.05 -19.58 14.54
CA CYS A 363 -8.44 -18.58 15.39
C CYS A 363 -8.30 -19.02 16.85
N ALA A 364 -9.10 -19.99 17.32
CA ALA A 364 -9.11 -20.40 18.71
C ALA A 364 -7.75 -20.94 19.16
N THR A 365 -7.05 -21.64 18.27
CA THR A 365 -5.69 -22.16 18.49
C THR A 365 -4.65 -21.05 18.77
N TYR A 366 -4.90 -19.83 18.30
CA TYR A 366 -3.97 -18.69 18.43
C TYR A 366 -4.35 -17.71 19.55
N MET A 367 -5.49 -17.92 20.20
CA MET A 367 -5.93 -17.12 21.33
C MET A 367 -4.98 -17.32 22.52
N THR A 368 -4.31 -16.25 22.94
CA THR A 368 -3.47 -16.25 24.13
C THR A 368 -4.27 -15.76 25.34
N ASN A 369 -4.18 -16.45 26.48
CA ASN A 369 -4.89 -16.12 27.72
C ASN A 369 -4.48 -14.78 28.36
#